data_AF-A0A8S0H2N1-F1
#
_entry.id   AF-A0A8S0H2N1-F1
#
_cell.length_a   1.000
_cell.length_b   1.000
_cell.length_c   1.000
_cell.angle_alpha   90.00
_cell.angle_beta   90.00
_cell.angle_gamma   90.00
#
_symmetry.space_group_name_H-M   'P 1'
#
loop_
_entity.id
_entity.type
_entity.pdbx_description
1 polymer ?
#
loop_
_entity_poly.entity_id
_entity_poly.type
_entity_poly.pdbx_seq_one_letter_code
_entity_poly.pdbx_strand_id
1 'polypeptide(L)'
;MPGSGTDKPLPLVLLPGLLCDERLWQQQARGLGPEREVQIADLSLDASIAEMARRTLQQAPAQFALAALSMGGYVAMEMLRQAPNGC
;
A
#
# COMPACT_ATOMS: atom_id res chain seq x y z
N MET A 1 18.51 29.72 8.95
CA MET A 1 18.90 28.33 9.28
C MET A 1 17.96 27.40 8.53
N PRO A 2 18.41 26.57 7.58
CA PRO A 2 17.55 25.56 6.99
C PRO A 2 17.27 24.50 8.06
N GLY A 3 15.99 24.12 8.19
CA GLY A 3 15.46 23.32 9.28
C GLY A 3 16.15 21.96 9.45
N SER A 4 16.47 21.64 10.69
CA SER A 4 16.88 20.33 11.17
C SER A 4 15.69 19.38 11.22
N GLY A 5 15.78 18.23 10.54
CA GLY A 5 14.88 17.08 10.69
C GLY A 5 14.27 16.64 9.36
N THR A 6 14.93 15.74 8.64
CA THR A 6 14.27 15.04 7.52
C THR A 6 13.38 13.95 8.11
N ASP A 7 12.11 14.25 8.38
CA ASP A 7 11.13 13.19 8.57
C ASP A 7 11.11 12.34 7.31
N LYS A 8 11.50 11.07 7.43
CA LYS A 8 11.49 10.14 6.32
C LYS A 8 10.05 10.03 5.80
N PRO A 9 9.81 10.06 4.47
CA PRO A 9 8.46 9.89 3.96
C PRO A 9 7.83 8.60 4.48
N LEU A 10 6.53 8.61 4.73
CA LEU A 10 5.79 7.42 5.15
C LEU A 10 6.06 6.25 4.17
N PRO A 11 6.15 5.01 4.69
CA PRO A 11 6.13 3.82 3.85
C PRO A 11 4.97 3.85 2.86
N LEU A 12 5.16 3.32 1.66
CA LEU A 12 4.14 3.29 0.62
C LEU A 12 3.65 1.87 0.39
N VAL A 13 2.35 1.63 0.59
CA VAL A 13 1.68 0.39 0.23
C VAL A 13 1.03 0.56 -1.15
N LEU A 14 1.35 -0.33 -2.07
CA LEU A 14 0.86 -0.36 -3.45
C LEU A 14 -0.08 -1.55 -3.65
N LEU A 15 -1.32 -1.28 -4.05
CA LEU A 15 -2.34 -2.31 -4.31
C LEU A 15 -2.51 -2.55 -5.82
N PRO A 16 -2.19 -3.75 -6.33
CA PRO A 16 -2.43 -4.11 -7.72
C PRO A 16 -3.90 -4.16 -8.13
N GLY A 17 -4.16 -4.16 -9.44
CA GLY A 17 -5.47 -4.45 -10.00
C GLY A 17 -5.76 -5.94 -10.14
N LEU A 18 -6.97 -6.28 -10.58
CA LEU A 18 -7.35 -7.66 -10.89
C LEU A 18 -6.46 -8.21 -12.03
N LEU A 19 -6.07 -9.48 -11.95
CA LEU A 19 -5.14 -10.18 -12.86
C LEU A 19 -3.73 -9.57 -12.93
N CYS A 20 -3.38 -8.67 -12.01
CA CYS A 20 -2.04 -8.13 -11.86
C CYS A 20 -1.36 -8.72 -10.63
N ASP A 21 -0.04 -8.67 -10.62
CA ASP A 21 0.81 -8.96 -9.48
C ASP A 21 1.82 -7.83 -9.27
N GLU A 22 2.86 -8.08 -8.48
CA GLU A 22 3.93 -7.14 -8.18
C GLU A 22 4.57 -6.49 -9.40
N ARG A 23 4.53 -7.15 -10.58
CA ARG A 23 5.18 -6.63 -11.80
C ARG A 23 4.58 -5.31 -12.27
N LEU A 24 3.28 -5.09 -11.99
CA LEU A 24 2.60 -3.83 -12.28
C LEU A 24 3.32 -2.62 -11.67
N TRP A 25 3.89 -2.78 -10.48
CA TRP A 25 4.46 -1.70 -9.68
C TRP A 25 5.99 -1.66 -9.68
N GLN A 26 6.66 -2.53 -10.44
CA GLN A 26 8.13 -2.65 -10.41
C GLN A 26 8.86 -1.34 -10.69
N GLN A 27 8.38 -0.54 -11.64
CA GLN A 27 9.03 0.73 -12.00
C GLN A 27 8.87 1.76 -10.87
N GLN A 28 7.68 1.87 -10.28
CA GLN A 28 7.41 2.76 -9.16
C GLN A 28 8.18 2.35 -7.91
N ALA A 29 8.23 1.05 -7.60
CA ALA A 29 9.00 0.54 -6.47
C ALA A 29 10.51 0.83 -6.63
N ARG A 30 11.06 0.66 -7.84
CA ARG A 30 12.46 1.01 -8.14
C ARG A 30 12.74 2.51 -8.04
N GLY A 31 11.82 3.34 -8.55
CA GLY A 31 11.99 4.79 -8.53
C GLY A 31 11.84 5.41 -7.15
N LEU A 32 10.95 4.87 -6.30
CA LEU A 32 10.63 5.43 -4.99
C LEU A 32 11.38 4.76 -3.83
N GLY A 33 11.83 3.52 -4.02
CA GLY A 33 12.54 2.73 -3.00
C GLY A 33 13.78 3.38 -2.38
N PRO A 34 14.57 4.22 -3.10
CA PRO A 34 15.68 4.94 -2.49
C PRO A 34 15.27 5.97 -1.42
N GLU A 35 14.05 6.51 -1.50
CA GLU A 35 13.56 7.59 -0.62
C GLU A 35 12.61 7.09 0.48
N ARG A 36 11.84 6.04 0.20
CA ARG A 36 10.84 5.49 1.12
C ARG A 36 10.76 3.97 1.04
N GLU A 37 10.32 3.33 2.11
CA GLU A 37 9.96 1.91 2.05
C GLU A 37 8.76 1.73 1.12
N VAL A 38 8.79 0.71 0.24
CA VAL A 38 7.70 0.39 -0.67
C VAL A 38 7.31 -1.07 -0.48
N GLN A 39 6.04 -1.30 -0.19
CA GLN A 39 5.43 -2.62 -0.07
C GLN A 39 4.39 -2.79 -1.17
N ILE A 40 4.40 -3.92 -1.86
CA ILE A 40 3.37 -4.26 -2.86
C ILE A 40 2.54 -5.41 -2.30
N ALA A 41 1.24 -5.21 -2.14
CA ALA A 41 0.36 -6.25 -1.62
C ALA A 41 0.08 -7.32 -2.68
N ASP A 42 0.27 -8.59 -2.33
CA ASP A 42 -0.10 -9.71 -3.21
C ASP A 42 -1.58 -10.06 -3.04
N LEU A 43 -2.47 -9.41 -3.81
CA LEU A 43 -3.92 -9.60 -3.68
C LEU A 43 -4.42 -10.94 -4.26
N SER A 44 -3.54 -11.82 -4.74
CA SER A 44 -3.94 -13.12 -5.30
C SER A 44 -4.22 -14.19 -4.23
N LEU A 45 -3.85 -13.92 -2.98
CA LEU A 45 -3.88 -14.89 -1.88
C LEU A 45 -5.22 -14.99 -1.16
N ASP A 46 -6.20 -14.16 -1.51
CA ASP A 46 -7.51 -14.10 -0.86
C ASP A 46 -8.65 -14.13 -1.87
N ALA A 47 -9.83 -14.61 -1.45
CA ALA A 47 -10.98 -14.81 -2.33
C ALA A 47 -11.97 -13.63 -2.34
N SER A 48 -11.81 -12.65 -1.45
CA SER A 48 -12.71 -11.50 -1.32
C SER A 48 -11.97 -10.20 -1.02
N ILE A 49 -12.56 -9.06 -1.41
CA ILE A 49 -12.02 -7.72 -1.13
C ILE A 49 -11.82 -7.48 0.38
N ALA A 50 -12.72 -8.00 1.22
CA ALA A 50 -12.62 -7.88 2.66
C ALA A 50 -11.41 -8.64 3.24
N GLU A 51 -11.15 -9.85 2.75
CA GLU A 51 -9.98 -10.65 3.17
C GLU A 51 -8.68 -10.04 2.67
N MET A 52 -8.65 -9.59 1.40
CA MET A 52 -7.52 -8.86 0.82
C MET A 52 -7.14 -7.64 1.66
N ALA A 53 -8.14 -6.82 2.02
CA ALA A 53 -7.94 -5.63 2.85
C ALA A 53 -7.43 -6.00 4.24
N ARG A 54 -8.05 -7.00 4.88
CA ARG A 54 -7.66 -7.47 6.21
C ARG A 54 -6.23 -7.98 6.25
N ARG A 55 -5.83 -8.84 5.30
CA ARG A 55 -4.46 -9.37 5.24
C ARG A 55 -3.45 -8.28 4.93
N THR A 56 -3.79 -7.34 4.04
CA THR A 56 -2.92 -6.20 3.74
C THR A 56 -2.70 -5.33 4.97
N LEU A 57 -3.77 -4.98 5.70
CA LEU A 57 -3.66 -4.21 6.96
C LEU A 57 -2.82 -4.92 8.02
N GLN A 58 -2.88 -6.26 8.11
CA GLN A 58 -2.07 -7.03 9.05
C GLN A 58 -0.57 -7.02 8.74
N GLN A 59 -0.19 -6.75 7.49
CA GLN A 59 1.19 -6.73 7.02
C GLN A 59 1.74 -5.31 6.85
N ALA A 60 0.86 -4.33 6.68
CA ALA A 60 1.22 -2.94 6.50
C ALA A 60 1.86 -2.34 7.77
N PRO A 61 2.72 -1.31 7.62
CA PRO A 61 3.22 -0.52 8.74
C PRO A 61 2.08 0.16 9.51
N ALA A 62 2.37 0.65 10.72
CA ALA A 62 1.35 1.32 11.55
C ALA A 62 0.80 2.62 10.94
N GLN A 63 1.59 3.30 10.11
CA GLN A 63 1.21 4.49 9.33
C GLN A 63 1.86 4.39 7.95
N PHE A 64 1.11 4.64 6.89
CA PHE A 64 1.61 4.48 5.53
C PHE A 64 0.84 5.36 4.54
N ALA A 65 1.52 5.74 3.46
CA ALA A 65 0.85 6.22 2.26
C ALA A 65 0.28 5.03 1.48
N LEU A 66 -0.88 5.22 0.85
CA LEU A 66 -1.56 4.17 0.08
C LEU A 66 -1.76 4.63 -1.37
N ALA A 67 -1.45 3.76 -2.33
CA ALA A 67 -1.83 3.94 -3.73
C ALA A 67 -2.37 2.63 -4.31
N ALA A 68 -3.34 2.75 -5.21
CA ALA A 68 -4.08 1.60 -5.71
C ALA A 68 -4.54 1.79 -7.15
N LEU A 69 -4.66 0.69 -7.89
CA LEU A 69 -5.18 0.65 -9.26
C LEU A 69 -6.40 -0.25 -9.36
N SER A 70 -7.47 0.21 -10.02
CA SER A 70 -8.64 -0.60 -10.40
C SER A 70 -9.23 -1.37 -9.19
N MET A 71 -9.24 -2.72 -9.22
CA MET A 71 -9.67 -3.55 -8.10
C MET A 71 -8.97 -3.20 -6.78
N GLY A 72 -7.69 -2.83 -6.82
CA GLY A 72 -6.96 -2.36 -5.65
C GLY A 72 -7.62 -1.14 -5.00
N GLY A 73 -8.34 -0.32 -5.76
CA GLY A 73 -9.11 0.81 -5.21
C GLY A 73 -10.27 0.36 -4.32
N TYR A 74 -10.94 -0.73 -4.66
CA TYR A 74 -11.96 -1.32 -3.78
C TYR A 74 -11.33 -1.86 -2.49
N VAL A 75 -10.16 -2.51 -2.60
CA VAL A 75 -9.39 -2.96 -1.44
C VAL A 75 -8.98 -1.78 -0.57
N ALA A 76 -8.49 -0.68 -1.15
CA ALA A 76 -8.12 0.53 -0.41
C ALA A 76 -9.30 1.14 0.37
N MET A 77 -10.47 1.24 -0.26
CA MET A 77 -11.68 1.74 0.41
C MET A 77 -12.14 0.81 1.53
N GLU A 78 -12.03 -0.50 1.32
CA GLU A 78 -12.34 -1.49 2.34
C GLU A 78 -11.33 -1.45 3.51
N MET A 79 -10.04 -1.18 3.25
CA MET A 79 -9.05 -0.95 4.30
C MET A 79 -9.44 0.26 5.16
N LEU A 80 -9.82 1.38 4.54
CA LEU A 80 -10.31 2.57 5.26
C LEU A 80 -11.57 2.27 6.09
N ARG A 81 -12.45 1.41 5.59
CA ARG A 81 -13.65 0.98 6.33
C ARG A 81 -13.31 0.09 7.53
N GLN A 82 -12.33 -0.80 7.39
CA GLN A 82 -11.89 -1.70 8.47
C GLN A 82 -11.03 -0.99 9.53
N ALA A 83 -10.27 0.02 9.14
CA ALA A 83 -9.37 0.79 10.02
C ALA A 83 -9.64 2.32 9.91
N PRO A 84 -10.80 2.82 10.34
CA PRO A 84 -11.19 4.22 10.16
C PRO A 84 -10.33 5.23 10.93
N ASN A 85 -9.64 4.77 11.97
CA ASN A 85 -8.73 5.57 12.79
C ASN A 85 -7.25 5.34 12.42
N GLY A 86 -6.97 4.62 11.32
CA GLY A 86 -5.62 4.24 10.92
C GLY A 86 -5.51 3.79 9.46
N CYS A 87 -5.20 4.78 8.61
CA CYS A 87 -4.32 4.69 7.45
C CYS A 87 -3.40 5.92 7.51
#